data_AF-A0A4Q5RAP7-F1
#
_entry.id   AF-A0A4Q5RAP7-F1
#
_cell.length_a   1.000
_cell.length_b   1.000
_cell.length_c   1.000
_cell.angle_alpha   90.00
_cell.angle_beta   90.00
_cell.angle_gamma   90.00
#
_symmetry.space_group_name_H-M   'P 1'
#
loop_
_entity.id
_entity.type
_entity.pdbx_description
1 polymer ?
#
loop_
_entity_poly.entity_id
_entity_poly.type
_entity_poly.pdbx_seq_one_letter_code
_entity_poly.pdbx_strand_id
1 'polypeptide(L)'
;HKLPHRDMAASGWLSLGPLGTGALGLLLLGAAAPSIFAGAGMPEMGAASAGLGLVGGTILWGYGAWWLLLAVLTTVRYMREGMPFNIGWWGFTFPLGVYAVATLTLARQTHLGFILVAGAVLVVLLAMLWSIIAYRTLRGAWRRTLFVAPCLMSGAIPADFEAQAEWARPFGVTAPSKPQAQMSGT
;
A
#
# COMPACT_ATOMS: atom_id res chain seq x y z
N HIS A 1 -21.49 19.49 8.79
CA HIS A 1 -21.22 18.28 7.98
C HIS A 1 -19.97 17.58 8.53
N LYS A 2 -20.13 16.39 9.13
CA LYS A 2 -19.03 15.55 9.64
C LYS A 2 -18.71 14.49 8.57
N LEU A 3 -17.68 14.72 7.77
CA LEU A 3 -17.15 13.66 6.90
C LEU A 3 -16.51 12.60 7.79
N PRO A 4 -16.81 11.30 7.61
CA PRO A 4 -16.27 10.25 8.45
C PRO A 4 -14.75 10.23 8.36
N HIS A 5 -14.07 10.52 9.47
CA HIS A 5 -12.62 10.66 9.61
C HIS A 5 -11.82 9.54 8.92
N ARG A 6 -12.39 8.33 8.82
CA ARG A 6 -11.73 7.11 8.31
C ARG A 6 -11.27 7.17 6.86
N ASP A 7 -11.90 7.98 6.00
CA ASP A 7 -11.56 8.02 4.57
C ASP A 7 -10.30 8.86 4.27
N MET A 8 -9.88 9.74 5.18
CA MET A 8 -8.73 10.62 4.96
C MET A 8 -7.36 9.98 5.25
N ALA A 9 -7.29 8.89 6.03
CA ALA A 9 -6.03 8.17 6.23
C ALA A 9 -5.63 7.36 5.00
N ALA A 10 -6.61 6.69 4.39
CA ALA A 10 -6.36 5.80 3.26
C ALA A 10 -5.88 6.58 2.04
N SER A 11 -6.41 7.78 1.82
CA SER A 11 -6.04 8.63 0.68
C SER A 11 -4.56 9.06 0.73
N GLY A 12 -4.02 9.43 1.89
CA GLY A 12 -2.62 9.84 2.01
C GLY A 12 -1.62 8.73 1.67
N TRP A 13 -1.88 7.51 2.13
CA TRP A 13 -1.05 6.34 1.80
C TRP A 13 -1.19 5.89 0.34
N LEU A 14 -2.38 6.03 -0.25
CA LEU A 14 -2.61 5.73 -1.67
C LEU A 14 -1.87 6.71 -2.58
N SER A 15 -1.84 8.00 -2.24
CA SER A 15 -1.11 9.01 -3.02
C SER A 15 0.41 8.86 -2.91
N LEU A 16 0.92 8.41 -1.76
CA LEU A 16 2.36 8.28 -1.53
C LEU A 16 3.02 7.23 -2.45
N GLY A 17 2.32 6.16 -2.81
CA GLY A 17 2.84 5.09 -3.65
C GLY A 17 3.28 5.59 -5.04
N PRO A 18 2.37 6.12 -5.87
CA PRO A 18 2.70 6.66 -7.19
C PRO A 18 3.72 7.79 -7.15
N LEU A 19 3.66 8.66 -6.13
CA LEU A 19 4.62 9.76 -5.98
C LEU A 19 6.04 9.27 -5.67
N GLY A 20 6.17 8.31 -4.74
CA GLY A 20 7.45 7.69 -4.43
C GLY A 20 8.04 6.94 -5.62
N THR A 21 7.22 6.14 -6.32
CA THR A 21 7.66 5.39 -7.50
C THR A 21 8.03 6.33 -8.65
N GLY A 22 7.23 7.39 -8.87
CA GLY A 22 7.52 8.40 -9.90
C GLY A 22 8.80 9.16 -9.62
N ALA A 23 9.02 9.58 -8.37
CA ALA A 23 10.26 10.22 -7.95
C ALA A 23 11.47 9.30 -8.15
N LEU A 24 11.39 8.05 -7.69
CA LEU A 24 12.44 7.05 -7.86
C LEU A 24 12.73 6.79 -9.35
N GLY A 25 11.68 6.62 -10.16
CA GLY A 25 11.80 6.39 -11.60
C GLY A 25 12.54 7.53 -12.29
N LEU A 26 12.18 8.79 -12.03
CA LEU A 26 12.86 9.96 -12.60
C LEU A 26 14.33 10.04 -12.17
N LEU A 27 14.62 9.77 -10.89
CA LEU A 27 15.99 9.76 -10.38
C LEU A 27 16.85 8.67 -11.03
N LEU A 28 16.32 7.45 -11.19
CA LEU A 28 17.05 6.34 -11.79
C LEU A 28 17.23 6.52 -13.29
N LEU A 29 16.18 6.95 -14.01
CA LEU A 29 16.26 7.24 -15.44
C LEU A 29 17.23 8.40 -15.72
N GLY A 30 17.18 9.46 -14.92
CA GLY A 30 18.12 10.57 -15.01
C GLY A 30 19.56 10.13 -14.80
N ALA A 31 19.82 9.29 -13.79
CA ALA A 31 21.16 8.77 -13.53
C ALA A 31 21.68 7.83 -14.63
N ALA A 32 20.80 7.06 -15.29
CA ALA A 32 21.16 6.15 -16.38
C ALA A 32 21.30 6.85 -17.73
N ALA A 33 20.67 8.01 -17.93
CA ALA A 33 20.62 8.68 -19.22
C ALA A 33 22.00 9.00 -19.84
N PRO A 34 23.00 9.53 -19.09
CA PRO A 34 24.30 9.86 -19.67
C PRO A 34 25.00 8.69 -20.38
N SER A 35 24.99 7.50 -19.79
CA SER A 35 25.65 6.32 -20.39
C SER A 35 24.90 5.79 -21.61
N ILE A 36 23.57 5.80 -21.56
CA ILE A 36 22.71 5.36 -22.65
C ILE A 36 22.87 6.29 -23.87
N PHE A 37 22.79 7.60 -23.66
CA PHE A 37 22.91 8.58 -24.74
C PHE A 37 24.33 8.69 -25.28
N ALA A 38 25.36 8.49 -24.45
CA ALA A 38 26.74 8.38 -24.94
C ALA A 38 26.91 7.18 -25.88
N GLY A 39 26.35 6.02 -25.54
CA GLY A 39 26.36 4.83 -26.41
C GLY A 39 25.58 5.02 -27.72
N ALA A 40 24.59 5.91 -27.73
CA ALA A 40 23.80 6.26 -28.91
C ALA A 40 24.40 7.41 -29.75
N GLY A 41 25.57 7.94 -29.37
CA GLY A 41 26.23 9.05 -30.08
C GLY A 41 25.62 10.43 -29.83
N MET A 42 24.83 10.60 -28.76
CA MET A 42 24.14 11.85 -28.41
C MET A 42 24.47 12.33 -26.98
N PRO A 43 25.75 12.51 -26.60
CA PRO A 43 26.16 12.75 -25.21
C PRO A 43 25.52 13.99 -24.57
N GLU A 44 25.24 15.04 -25.36
CA GLU A 44 24.59 16.26 -24.87
C GLU A 44 23.18 16.03 -24.32
N MET A 45 22.41 15.11 -24.93
CA MET A 45 21.08 14.75 -24.43
C MET A 45 21.14 14.00 -23.09
N GLY A 46 22.25 13.32 -22.82
CA GLY A 46 22.48 12.59 -21.58
C GLY A 46 22.54 13.52 -20.37
N ALA A 47 23.30 14.61 -20.47
CA ALA A 47 23.42 15.60 -19.40
C ALA A 47 22.09 16.32 -19.12
N ALA A 48 21.37 16.73 -20.17
CA ALA A 48 20.06 17.36 -20.04
C ALA A 48 19.03 16.42 -19.36
N SER A 49 19.00 15.15 -19.78
CA SER A 49 18.11 14.13 -19.22
C SER A 49 18.42 13.83 -17.75
N ALA A 50 19.71 13.83 -17.37
CA ALA A 50 20.11 13.68 -15.97
C ALA A 50 19.59 14.83 -15.10
N GLY A 51 19.73 16.07 -15.57
CA GLY A 51 19.19 17.25 -14.89
C GLY A 51 17.67 17.19 -14.75
N LEU A 52 16.95 16.81 -15.82
CA LEU A 52 15.50 16.65 -15.81
C LEU A 52 15.03 15.58 -14.81
N GLY A 53 15.72 14.43 -14.77
CA GLY A 53 15.43 13.37 -13.82
C GLY A 53 15.61 13.80 -12.37
N LEU A 54 16.69 14.54 -12.08
CA LEU A 54 16.94 15.08 -10.74
C LEU A 54 15.89 16.12 -10.32
N VAL A 55 15.61 17.10 -11.17
CA VAL A 55 14.64 18.17 -10.88
C VAL A 55 13.24 17.59 -10.74
N GLY A 56 12.79 16.80 -11.71
CA GLY A 56 11.48 16.16 -11.68
C GLY A 56 11.31 15.20 -10.51
N GLY A 57 12.35 14.40 -10.21
CA GLY A 57 12.39 13.51 -9.06
C GLY A 57 12.29 14.28 -7.74
N THR A 58 12.98 15.41 -7.61
CA THR A 58 12.93 16.28 -6.42
C THR A 58 11.56 16.92 -6.24
N ILE A 59 10.90 17.36 -7.31
CA ILE A 59 9.54 17.94 -7.25
C ILE A 59 8.54 16.89 -6.75
N LEU A 60 8.54 15.69 -7.34
CA LEU A 60 7.66 14.60 -6.91
C LEU A 60 7.97 14.17 -5.47
N TRP A 61 9.24 14.12 -5.10
CA TRP A 61 9.67 13.84 -3.73
C TRP A 61 9.12 14.88 -2.75
N GLY A 62 9.25 16.17 -3.05
CA GLY A 62 8.74 17.26 -2.20
C GLY A 62 7.22 17.21 -2.02
N TYR A 63 6.47 16.95 -3.08
CA TYR A 63 5.02 16.76 -2.98
C TYR A 63 4.67 15.50 -2.17
N GLY A 64 5.42 14.41 -2.35
CA GLY A 64 5.28 13.21 -1.54
C GLY A 64 5.57 13.44 -0.06
N ALA A 65 6.46 14.37 0.30
CA ALA A 65 6.79 14.65 1.71
C ALA A 65 5.58 15.21 2.46
N TRP A 66 4.81 16.08 1.80
CA TRP A 66 3.55 16.60 2.31
C TRP A 66 2.53 15.47 2.58
N TRP A 67 2.35 14.57 1.62
CA TRP A 67 1.44 13.43 1.78
C TRP A 67 1.90 12.44 2.85
N LEU A 68 3.21 12.20 2.95
CA LEU A 68 3.80 11.37 3.99
C LEU A 68 3.51 11.95 5.37
N LEU A 69 3.67 13.26 5.55
CA LEU A 69 3.39 13.91 6.83
C LEU A 69 1.92 13.70 7.25
N LEU A 70 0.99 13.93 6.32
CA LEU A 70 -0.44 13.68 6.57
C LEU A 70 -0.71 12.21 6.89
N ALA A 71 -0.11 11.29 6.14
CA ALA A 71 -0.26 9.86 6.34
C ALA A 71 0.24 9.41 7.73
N VAL A 72 1.42 9.89 8.16
CA VAL A 72 2.01 9.59 9.47
C VAL A 72 1.16 10.16 10.60
N LEU A 73 0.78 11.45 10.53
CA LEU A 73 -0.05 12.10 11.54
C LEU A 73 -1.38 11.37 11.73
N THR A 74 -2.00 10.98 10.62
CA THR A 74 -3.28 10.29 10.65
C THR A 74 -3.14 8.86 11.20
N THR A 75 -2.10 8.12 10.81
CA THR A 75 -1.80 6.79 11.37
C THR A 75 -1.54 6.84 12.87
N VAL A 76 -0.73 7.79 13.35
CA VAL A 76 -0.44 7.95 14.79
C VAL A 76 -1.71 8.29 15.56
N ARG A 77 -2.56 9.17 15.01
CA ARG A 77 -3.86 9.48 15.61
C ARG A 77 -4.75 8.24 15.72
N TYR A 78 -4.86 7.45 14.65
CA TYR A 78 -5.66 6.23 14.67
C TYR A 78 -5.15 5.16 15.61
N MET A 79 -3.83 5.04 15.75
CA MET A 79 -3.22 4.16 16.74
C MET A 79 -3.57 4.57 18.17
N ARG A 80 -3.61 5.88 18.45
CA ARG A 80 -4.00 6.43 19.76
C ARG A 80 -5.49 6.25 20.06
N GLU A 81 -6.34 6.26 19.03
CA GLU A 81 -7.80 6.04 19.15
C GLU A 81 -8.17 4.54 19.29
N GLY A 82 -7.20 3.63 19.41
CA GLY A 82 -7.44 2.23 19.74
C GLY A 82 -7.89 1.36 18.55
N MET A 83 -7.47 1.69 17.33
CA MET A 83 -7.86 0.95 16.13
C MET A 83 -7.54 -0.56 16.24
N PRO A 84 -8.53 -1.46 16.04
CA PRO A 84 -8.28 -2.90 16.02
C PRO A 84 -7.38 -3.27 14.84
N PHE A 85 -6.47 -4.22 15.08
CA PHE A 85 -5.52 -4.70 14.07
C PHE A 85 -6.27 -5.29 12.87
N ASN A 86 -5.86 -4.93 11.67
CA ASN A 86 -6.33 -5.54 10.43
C ASN A 86 -5.14 -5.87 9.51
N ILE A 87 -5.31 -6.85 8.62
CA ILE A 87 -4.26 -7.29 7.69
C ILE A 87 -3.90 -6.20 6.67
N GLY A 88 -4.81 -5.25 6.41
CA GLY A 88 -4.61 -4.13 5.50
C GLY A 88 -3.49 -3.18 5.92
N TRP A 89 -2.98 -3.26 7.16
CA TRP A 89 -1.83 -2.47 7.59
C TRP A 89 -0.55 -2.77 6.78
N TRP A 90 -0.45 -3.96 6.18
CA TRP A 90 0.61 -4.28 5.22
C TRP A 90 0.62 -3.33 4.01
N GLY A 91 -0.51 -2.69 3.68
CA GLY A 91 -0.58 -1.70 2.61
C GLY A 91 0.26 -0.45 2.86
N PHE A 92 0.69 -0.17 4.10
CA PHE A 92 1.50 1.00 4.44
C PHE A 92 3.00 0.80 4.20
N THR A 93 3.48 -0.44 4.27
CA THR A 93 4.93 -0.71 4.17
C THR A 93 5.47 -0.45 2.76
N PHE A 94 4.65 -0.71 1.72
CA PHE A 94 5.07 -0.49 0.34
C PHE A 94 5.29 0.99 0.00
N PRO A 95 4.30 1.90 0.18
CA PRO A 95 4.51 3.32 -0.11
C PRO A 95 5.64 3.92 0.72
N LEU A 96 5.75 3.56 2.00
CA LEU A 96 6.84 4.01 2.87
C LEU A 96 8.20 3.54 2.37
N GLY A 97 8.30 2.26 1.97
CA GLY A 97 9.54 1.67 1.46
C GLY A 97 10.01 2.30 0.17
N VAL A 98 9.12 2.46 -0.81
CA VAL A 98 9.48 3.12 -2.07
C VAL A 98 9.91 4.56 -1.84
N TYR A 99 9.19 5.29 -0.97
CA TYR A 99 9.54 6.67 -0.64
C TYR A 99 10.88 6.79 0.11
N ALA A 100 11.21 5.82 0.99
CA ALA A 100 12.51 5.74 1.64
C ALA A 100 13.65 5.52 0.62
N VAL A 101 13.46 4.60 -0.33
CA VAL A 101 14.45 4.33 -1.39
C VAL A 101 14.62 5.54 -2.31
N ALA A 102 13.53 6.21 -2.68
CA ALA A 102 13.57 7.46 -3.45
C ALA A 102 14.38 8.54 -2.70
N THR A 103 14.16 8.70 -1.40
CA THR A 103 14.87 9.66 -0.54
C THR A 103 16.37 9.34 -0.47
N LEU A 104 16.75 8.08 -0.27
CA LEU A 104 18.15 7.65 -0.24
C LEU A 104 18.83 7.81 -1.61
N THR A 105 18.09 7.59 -2.69
CA THR A 105 18.60 7.81 -4.06
C THR A 105 18.86 9.28 -4.30
N LEU A 106 17.92 10.15 -3.91
CA LEU A 106 18.08 11.60 -3.98
C LEU A 106 19.27 12.08 -3.13
N ALA A 107 19.45 11.53 -1.93
CA ALA A 107 20.60 11.84 -1.07
C ALA A 107 21.93 11.50 -1.74
N ARG A 108 22.00 10.34 -2.43
CA ARG A 108 23.21 9.92 -3.16
C ARG A 108 23.53 10.83 -4.34
N GLN A 109 22.51 11.34 -5.04
CA GLN A 109 22.71 12.20 -6.21
C GLN A 109 23.03 13.66 -5.82
N THR A 110 22.43 14.15 -4.74
CA THR A 110 22.60 15.54 -4.29
C THR A 110 23.73 15.72 -3.29
N HIS A 111 24.21 14.64 -2.67
CA HIS A 111 25.19 14.64 -1.58
C HIS A 111 24.76 15.48 -0.35
N LEU A 112 23.46 15.74 -0.19
CA LEU A 112 22.92 16.51 0.93
C LEU A 112 22.72 15.61 2.16
N GLY A 113 23.51 15.86 3.22
CA GLY A 113 23.45 15.09 4.46
C GLY A 113 22.08 15.07 5.13
N PHE A 114 21.32 16.17 5.05
CA PHE A 114 19.95 16.23 5.57
C PHE A 114 19.02 15.20 4.91
N ILE A 115 19.11 15.03 3.58
CA ILE A 115 18.27 14.06 2.84
C ILE A 115 18.69 12.64 3.19
N LEU A 116 19.98 12.40 3.41
CA LEU A 116 20.48 11.09 3.87
C LEU A 116 19.88 10.72 5.23
N VAL A 117 19.91 11.65 6.19
CA VAL A 117 19.32 11.45 7.52
C VAL A 117 17.81 11.21 7.40
N ALA A 118 17.10 11.98 6.57
CA ALA A 118 15.67 11.78 6.33
C ALA A 118 15.41 10.36 5.78
N GLY A 119 16.18 9.91 4.79
CA GLY A 119 16.07 8.55 4.24
C GLY A 119 16.33 7.47 5.29
N ALA A 120 17.35 7.64 6.13
CA ALA A 120 17.65 6.70 7.21
C ALA A 120 16.51 6.61 8.25
N VAL A 121 15.94 7.76 8.64
CA VAL A 121 14.77 7.81 9.52
C VAL A 121 13.58 7.06 8.91
N LEU A 122 13.31 7.23 7.61
CA LEU A 122 12.23 6.51 6.93
C LEU A 122 12.44 5.00 6.94
N VAL A 123 13.67 4.53 6.77
CA VAL A 123 14.02 3.11 6.86
C VAL A 123 13.79 2.57 8.27
N VAL A 124 14.19 3.31 9.30
CA VAL A 124 13.95 2.92 10.71
C VAL A 124 12.45 2.86 11.01
N LEU A 125 11.68 3.85 10.57
CA LEU A 125 10.22 3.86 10.69
C LEU A 125 9.58 2.66 9.98
N LEU A 126 10.04 2.33 8.77
CA LEU A 126 9.58 1.17 8.03
C LEU A 126 9.88 -0.13 8.78
N ALA A 127 11.09 -0.31 9.30
CA ALA A 127 11.48 -1.50 10.05
C ALA A 127 10.64 -1.68 11.32
N MET A 128 10.37 -0.59 12.05
CA MET A 128 9.49 -0.61 13.22
C MET A 128 8.05 -0.98 12.84
N LEU A 129 7.50 -0.32 11.83
CA LEU A 129 6.13 -0.59 11.35
C LEU A 129 5.99 -2.04 10.89
N TRP A 130 6.93 -2.52 10.07
CA TRP A 130 6.98 -3.89 9.60
C TRP A 130 7.03 -4.89 10.76
N SER A 131 7.87 -4.66 11.76
CA SER A 131 8.02 -5.54 12.92
C SER A 131 6.73 -5.60 13.75
N ILE A 132 6.06 -4.47 13.95
CA ILE A 132 4.77 -4.39 14.67
C ILE A 132 3.70 -5.18 13.91
N ILE A 133 3.57 -4.97 12.60
CA ILE A 133 2.57 -5.64 11.78
C ILE A 133 2.87 -7.15 11.72
N ALA A 134 4.12 -7.54 11.50
CA ALA A 134 4.54 -8.94 11.46
C ALA A 134 4.22 -9.66 12.78
N TYR A 135 4.58 -9.05 13.92
CA TYR A 135 4.27 -9.60 15.24
C TYR A 135 2.76 -9.78 15.47
N ARG A 136 1.94 -8.75 15.16
CA ARG A 136 0.48 -8.83 15.32
C ARG A 136 -0.16 -9.83 14.35
N THR A 137 0.37 -9.94 13.13
CA THR A 137 -0.05 -10.93 12.14
C THR A 137 0.23 -12.33 12.67
N LEU A 138 1.45 -12.59 13.15
CA LEU A 138 1.85 -13.91 13.67
C LEU A 138 1.01 -14.30 14.88
N ARG A 139 0.77 -13.36 15.82
CA ARG A 139 -0.09 -13.59 16.98
C ARG A 139 -1.54 -13.88 16.60
N GLY A 140 -2.08 -13.18 15.60
CA GLY A 140 -3.45 -13.39 15.11
C GLY A 140 -3.60 -14.71 14.33
N ALA A 141 -2.56 -15.12 13.59
CA ALA A 141 -2.51 -16.37 12.87
C ALA A 141 -2.45 -17.54 13.86
N TRP A 142 -1.63 -17.42 14.91
CA TRP A 142 -1.52 -18.41 15.98
C TRP A 142 -2.84 -18.60 16.74
N ARG A 143 -3.63 -17.53 16.90
CA ARG A 143 -4.96 -17.58 17.53
C ARG A 143 -6.09 -18.05 16.61
N ARG A 144 -5.81 -18.38 15.33
CA ARG A 144 -6.78 -18.78 14.29
C ARG A 144 -7.89 -17.77 13.99
N THR A 145 -7.83 -16.55 14.54
CA THR A 145 -8.86 -15.52 14.34
C THR A 145 -8.69 -14.72 13.04
N LEU A 146 -7.52 -14.82 12.37
CA LEU A 146 -7.21 -14.05 11.16
C LEU A 146 -7.83 -14.62 9.87
N PHE A 147 -8.22 -15.90 9.86
CA PHE A 147 -8.84 -16.57 8.72
C PHE A 147 -10.32 -16.92 8.96
N VAL A 148 -10.94 -16.38 10.01
CA VAL A 148 -12.39 -16.48 10.18
C VAL A 148 -13.01 -15.53 9.18
N ALA A 149 -13.36 -16.03 8.00
CA ALA A 149 -14.19 -15.34 7.03
C ALA A 149 -15.65 -15.47 7.47
N PRO A 150 -16.27 -14.46 8.10
CA PRO A 150 -17.66 -14.56 8.57
C PRO A 150 -18.62 -14.75 7.40
N CYS A 151 -18.23 -14.30 6.20
CA CYS A 151 -18.95 -14.51 4.94
C CYS A 151 -19.07 -15.98 4.52
N LEU A 152 -18.13 -16.85 4.92
CA LEU A 152 -18.26 -18.31 4.69
C LEU A 152 -19.05 -19.00 5.82
N MET A 153 -19.03 -18.44 7.03
CA MET A 153 -19.80 -18.95 8.17
C MET A 153 -21.28 -18.57 8.12
N SER A 154 -21.62 -17.46 7.46
CA SER A 154 -23.01 -17.00 7.36
C SER A 154 -23.87 -17.82 6.42
N GLY A 155 -23.33 -18.76 5.63
CA GLY A 155 -24.12 -19.74 4.85
C GLY A 155 -25.24 -19.15 3.99
N ALA A 156 -25.28 -17.84 3.81
CA ALA A 156 -26.34 -17.13 3.13
C ALA A 156 -25.88 -17.01 1.70
N ILE A 157 -26.06 -18.11 0.96
CA ILE A 157 -26.44 -17.99 -0.43
C ILE A 157 -27.61 -17.00 -0.42
N PRO A 158 -27.45 -15.78 -0.95
CA PRO A 158 -28.54 -14.83 -0.92
C PRO A 158 -29.70 -15.45 -1.73
N ALA A 159 -30.93 -15.30 -1.26
CA ALA A 159 -32.07 -16.06 -1.81
C ALA A 159 -32.33 -15.78 -3.31
N ASP A 160 -31.74 -14.72 -3.84
CA ASP A 160 -31.70 -14.38 -5.27
C ASP A 160 -30.76 -15.28 -6.08
N PHE A 161 -29.79 -15.96 -5.46
CA PHE A 161 -28.95 -16.95 -6.12
C PHE A 161 -29.74 -18.23 -6.43
N GLU A 162 -30.73 -18.61 -5.60
CA GLU A 162 -31.68 -19.68 -5.94
C GLU A 162 -32.62 -19.27 -7.08
N ALA A 163 -33.00 -17.99 -7.16
CA ALA A 163 -33.77 -17.46 -8.28
C ALA A 163 -32.93 -17.37 -9.57
N GLN A 164 -31.63 -17.11 -9.47
CA GLN A 164 -30.71 -17.04 -10.61
C GLN A 164 -30.20 -18.42 -11.06
N ALA A 165 -30.26 -19.47 -10.23
CA ALA A 165 -29.83 -20.83 -10.59
C ALA A 165 -30.72 -21.52 -11.65
N GLU A 166 -31.68 -20.82 -12.27
CA GLU A 166 -32.40 -21.30 -13.46
C GLU A 166 -31.47 -21.56 -14.65
N TRP A 167 -30.32 -20.87 -14.75
CA TRP A 167 -29.32 -21.11 -15.79
C TRP A 167 -28.72 -22.53 -15.76
N ALA A 168 -28.79 -23.22 -14.61
CA ALA A 168 -28.19 -24.54 -14.40
C ALA A 168 -29.13 -25.72 -14.71
N ARG A 169 -30.44 -25.47 -14.89
CA ARG A 169 -31.44 -26.52 -15.21
C ARG A 169 -31.15 -27.30 -16.50
N PRO A 170 -30.65 -26.69 -17.60
CA PRO A 170 -30.32 -27.44 -18.82
C PRO A 170 -29.14 -28.43 -18.65
N PHE A 171 -28.34 -28.27 -17.60
CA PHE A 171 -27.14 -29.06 -17.34
C PHE A 171 -27.35 -30.15 -16.27
N GLY A 172 -28.59 -30.38 -15.82
CA GLY A 172 -28.92 -31.46 -14.88
C GLY A 172 -28.40 -31.27 -13.45
N VAL A 173 -27.94 -30.07 -13.08
CA VAL A 173 -27.45 -29.77 -11.73
C VAL A 173 -28.64 -29.41 -10.85
N THR A 174 -28.95 -30.26 -9.86
CA THR A 174 -30.01 -30.01 -8.88
C THR A 174 -29.52 -29.07 -7.78
N ALA A 175 -30.42 -28.17 -7.33
CA ALA A 175 -30.11 -27.23 -6.26
C ALA A 175 -29.74 -27.98 -4.95
N PRO A 176 -28.77 -27.48 -4.17
CA PRO A 176 -28.41 -28.09 -2.90
C PRO A 176 -29.60 -28.08 -1.94
N SER A 177 -29.94 -29.25 -1.39
CA SER A 177 -31.07 -29.41 -0.45
C SER A 177 -30.80 -28.64 0.85
N LYS A 178 -31.79 -27.87 1.33
CA LYS A 178 -31.73 -27.19 2.63
C LYS A 178 -31.33 -28.17 3.74
N PRO A 179 -30.44 -27.80 4.68
CA PRO A 179 -30.22 -28.60 5.88
C PRO A 179 -31.52 -28.66 6.67
N GLN A 180 -32.07 -29.86 6.89
CA GLN A 180 -33.23 -30.05 7.76
C GLN A 180 -32.83 -29.64 9.19
N ALA A 181 -33.43 -28.56 9.68
CA ALA A 181 -33.34 -28.20 11.08
C ALA A 181 -33.96 -29.31 11.93
N GLN A 182 -33.10 -30.07 12.61
CA GLN A 182 -33.49 -31.09 13.57
C GLN A 182 -34.17 -30.43 14.78
N MET A 183 -35.37 -30.90 15.10
CA MET A 183 -36.24 -30.43 16.20
C MET A 183 -35.64 -30.69 17.59
N SER A 184 -35.78 -29.73 18.51
CA SER A 184 -36.07 -29.92 19.95
C SER A 184 -36.54 -28.55 20.48
N GLY A 185 -37.65 -28.33 21.18
CA GLY A 185 -38.46 -29.19 22.02
C GLY A 185 -38.81 -28.35 23.24
N THR A 186 -40.10 -28.01 23.42
CA THR A 186 -40.89 -27.89 24.66
C THR A 186 -42.28 -27.43 24.28
#